data_AF-A0A7V9UVS3-F1
#
_entry.id   AF-A0A7V9UVS3-F1
#
_cell.length_a   1.000
_cell.length_b   1.000
_cell.length_c   1.000
_cell.angle_alpha   90.00
_cell.angle_beta   90.00
_cell.angle_gamma   90.00
#
_symmetry.space_group_name_H-M   'P 1'
#
loop_
_entity.id
_entity.type
_entity.pdbx_description
1 polymer ?
#
loop_
_entity_poly.entity_id
_entity_poly.type
_entity_poly.pdbx_seq_one_letter_code
_entity_poly.pdbx_strand_id
1 'polypeptide(L)' 'MRCSLFPVVIITKNSLTTSLQANADEFGQIIPAHPTVSESVMEAAEGVHYLTIHL' A
#
# COMPACT_ATOMS: atom_id res chain seq x y z
N MET A 1 23.26 -6.03 -6.09
CA MET A 1 21.95 -6.54 -5.62
C MET A 1 20.88 -5.94 -6.53
N ARG A 2 20.46 -6.68 -7.56
CA ARG A 2 19.61 -6.15 -8.63
C ARG A 2 18.16 -6.55 -8.33
N CYS A 3 17.53 -5.84 -7.40
CA CYS A 3 16.11 -5.97 -7.12
C CYS A 3 15.34 -5.10 -8.11
N SER A 4 15.17 -5.55 -9.35
CA SER A 4 14.31 -4.91 -10.37
C SER A 4 12.82 -5.28 -10.21
N LEU A 5 12.41 -5.75 -9.02
CA LEU A 5 11.08 -6.30 -8.73
C LEU A 5 10.31 -5.47 -7.68
N PHE A 6 10.74 -4.23 -7.41
CA PHE A 6 10.13 -3.38 -6.39
C PHE A 6 8.81 -2.70 -6.81
N PRO A 7 8.67 -2.06 -7.99
CA PRO A 7 7.39 -1.45 -8.35
C PRO A 7 6.33 -2.50 -8.69
N VAL A 8 6.73 -3.68 -9.17
CA VAL A 8 5.79 -4.69 -9.68
C VAL A 8 4.88 -5.23 -8.58
N VAL A 9 5.41 -5.58 -7.39
CA VAL A 9 4.60 -6.15 -6.29
C VAL A 9 3.62 -5.12 -5.72
N ILE A 10 4.02 -3.85 -5.64
CA ILE A 10 3.19 -2.75 -5.14
C ILE A 10 2.05 -2.45 -6.13
N ILE A 11 2.38 -2.36 -7.42
CA ILE A 11 1.39 -2.14 -8.48
C ILE A 11 0.39 -3.30 -8.52
N THR A 12 0.85 -4.56 -8.44
CA THR A 12 -0.06 -5.72 -8.42
C THR A 12 -0.98 -5.70 -7.19
N LYS A 13 -0.50 -5.31 -6.01
CA LYS A 13 -1.34 -5.16 -4.81
C LYS A 13 -2.43 -4.10 -5.03
N ASN A 14 -2.08 -2.94 -5.58
CA ASN A 14 -3.04 -1.87 -5.84
C ASN A 14 -4.05 -2.20 -6.95
N SER A 15 -3.59 -2.88 -8.02
CA SER A 15 -4.49 -3.36 -9.09
C SER A 15 -5.43 -4.45 -8.60
N LEU A 16 -4.97 -5.35 -7.72
CA LEU A 16 -5.80 -6.38 -7.10
C LEU A 16 -6.90 -5.76 -6.22
N THR A 17 -6.55 -4.80 -5.36
CA THR A 17 -7.54 -4.10 -4.53
C THR A 17 -8.53 -3.29 -5.38
N THR A 18 -8.06 -2.65 -6.44
CA THR A 18 -8.95 -1.96 -7.41
C THR A 18 -9.91 -2.95 -8.08
N SER A 19 -9.43 -4.14 -8.48
CA SER A 19 -10.27 -5.17 -9.12
C SER A 19 -11.31 -5.77 -8.18
N LEU A 20 -11.05 -5.75 -6.88
CA LEU A 20 -11.96 -6.19 -5.82
C LEU A 20 -12.93 -5.09 -5.38
N GLN A 21 -12.89 -3.91 -6.02
CA GLN A 21 -13.61 -2.70 -5.59
C GLN A 21 -13.35 -2.37 -4.12
N ALA A 22 -12.13 -2.62 -3.66
CA ALA A 22 -11.74 -2.36 -2.30
C ALA A 22 -11.50 -0.86 -2.06
N ASN A 23 -11.92 -0.39 -0.89
CA ASN A 23 -11.88 1.02 -0.53
C ASN A 23 -10.56 1.40 0.15
N ALA A 24 -10.27 2.70 0.27
CA ALA A 24 -9.09 3.20 1.00
C ALA A 24 -9.08 2.71 2.47
N ASP A 25 -10.25 2.59 3.11
CA ASP A 25 -10.41 2.01 4.45
C ASP A 25 -9.94 0.56 4.54
N GLU A 26 -10.18 -0.23 3.50
CA GLU A 26 -9.76 -1.64 3.44
C GLU A 26 -8.27 -1.73 3.14
N PHE A 27 -7.73 -0.77 2.39
CA PHE A 27 -6.30 -0.70 2.09
C PHE A 27 -5.46 -0.27 3.30
N GLY A 28 -5.95 0.68 4.09
CA GLY A 28 -5.32 1.11 5.36
C GLY A 28 -5.33 0.02 6.44
N GLN A 29 -6.24 -0.96 6.34
CA GLN A 29 -6.26 -2.12 7.23
C GLN A 29 -5.27 -3.22 6.84
N ILE A 30 -4.66 -3.16 5.64
CA ILE A 30 -3.68 -4.16 5.23
C ILE A 30 -2.33 -3.83 5.87
N ILE A 31 -1.99 -4.53 6.94
CA ILE A 31 -0.70 -4.39 7.63
C ILE A 31 0.42 -5.02 6.78
N PRO A 32 1.33 -4.24 6.16
CA PRO A 32 2.51 -4.77 5.51
C PRO A 32 3.52 -5.28 6.56
N ALA A 33 4.42 -6.18 6.15
CA ALA A 33 5.56 -6.51 6.99
C ALA A 33 6.46 -5.27 7.15
N HIS A 34 6.96 -5.01 8.35
CA HIS A 34 7.87 -3.90 8.62
C HIS A 34 9.33 -4.35 8.71
N PRO A 35 10.31 -3.63 8.13
CA PRO A 35 10.18 -2.42 7.31
C PRO A 35 10.07 -2.75 5.81
N THR A 36 9.07 -2.21 5.10
CA THR A 36 8.91 -2.43 3.65
C THR A 36 8.39 -1.21 2.89
N VAL A 37 8.78 -1.08 1.63
CA VAL A 37 8.28 0.01 0.74
C VAL A 37 6.75 -0.03 0.57
N SER A 38 6.10 -1.19 0.76
CA SER A 38 4.64 -1.29 0.74
C SER A 38 3.93 -0.50 1.84
N GLU A 39 4.65 -0.07 2.89
CA GLU A 39 4.13 0.85 3.92
C GLU A 39 3.71 2.18 3.31
N SER A 40 4.46 2.69 2.33
CA SER A 40 4.13 3.97 1.67
C SER A 40 2.75 3.98 0.98
N VAL A 41 2.25 2.83 0.51
CA VAL A 41 0.92 2.75 -0.13
C VAL A 41 -0.19 2.59 0.90
N MET A 42 0.07 1.87 1.99
CA MET A 42 -0.84 1.84 3.14
C MET A 42 -0.98 3.25 3.73
N GLU A 43 0.15 3.93 3.95
CA GLU A 43 0.19 5.30 4.47
C GLU A 43 -0.43 6.32 3.51
N ALA A 44 -0.28 6.13 2.19
CA ALA A 44 -0.99 6.94 1.20
C ALA A 44 -2.51 6.73 1.25
N ALA A 45 -2.98 5.50 1.53
CA ALA A 45 -4.39 5.22 1.73
C ALA A 45 -4.91 5.81 3.05
N GLU A 46 -4.16 5.72 4.14
CA GLU A 46 -4.46 6.40 5.40
C GLU A 46 -4.46 7.93 5.25
N GLY A 47 -3.67 8.46 4.31
CA GLY A 47 -3.61 9.88 3.97
C GLY A 47 -4.91 10.44 3.40
N VAL A 48 -5.73 9.60 2.76
CA VAL A 48 -7.10 9.98 2.34
C VAL A 48 -7.98 10.31 3.55
N HIS A 49 -7.71 9.67 4.69
CA HIS A 49 -8.44 9.84 5.94
C HIS A 49 -7.74 10.74 6.95
N TYR A 50 -6.62 11.38 6.57
CA TYR A 50 -5.77 12.17 7.48
C TYR A 50 -5.25 11.37 8.68
N LEU A 51 -5.09 10.05 8.52
CA LEU A 51 -4.61 9.13 9.56
C LEU A 51 -3.15 8.69 9.34
N THR A 52 -2.44 9.25 8.36
CA THR A 52 -1.04 8.89 8.09
C THR A 52 -0.16 9.13 9.31
N ILE A 53 0.64 8.11 9.65
CA ILE A 53 1.54 8.13 10.82
C ILE A 53 2.92 8.72 10.48
N HIS A 54 3.44 8.43 9.28
CA HIS A 54 4.76 8.88 8.82
C HIS A 54 4.66 9.84 7.63
N LEU A 55 4.26 11.10 7.91
CA LEU A 55 4.30 12.21 6.94
C LEU A 55 5.67 12.89 6.87
#